data_AF-A0A9E5MZF5-F1
#
_entry.id   AF-A0A9E5MZF5-F1
#
_cell.length_a   1.000
_cell.length_b   1.000
_cell.length_c   1.000
_cell.angle_alpha   90.00
_cell.angle_beta   90.00
_cell.angle_gamma   90.00
#
_symmetry.space_group_name_H-M   'P 1'
#
loop_
_entity.id
_entity.type
_entity.pdbx_description
1 polymer ?
#
loop_
_entity_poly.entity_id
_entity_poly.type
_entity_poly.pdbx_seq_one_letter_code
_entity_poly.pdbx_strand_id
1 'polypeptide(L)' 'MKERSPYQQRVIKDYYKNREAIALQRLGELVTELYLAEGKRREKVWERIAAALENLGLKQERIEHLRKQ' A
#
# COMPACT_ATOMS: atom_id res chain seq x y z
N MET A 1 10.18 28.83 -0.31
CA MET A 1 9.82 27.53 0.32
C MET A 1 10.38 27.55 1.74
N LYS A 2 9.59 27.25 2.78
CA LYS A 2 10.13 27.16 4.15
C LYS A 2 11.18 26.05 4.22
N GLU A 3 12.36 26.36 4.74
CA GLU A 3 13.39 25.36 5.00
C GLU A 3 12.92 24.38 6.08
N ARG A 4 13.15 23.09 5.85
CA ARG A 4 12.79 22.03 6.79
C ARG A 4 13.84 21.96 7.89
N SER A 5 13.42 21.83 9.14
CA SER A 5 14.35 21.65 10.26
C SER A 5 15.17 20.36 10.09
N PRO A 6 16.35 20.24 10.72
CA PRO A 6 17.16 19.02 10.67
C PRO A 6 16.37 17.77 11.10
N TYR A 7 15.47 17.90 12.07
CA TYR A 7 14.57 16.83 12.49
C TYR A 7 13.60 16.42 11.37
N GLN A 8 12.93 17.39 10.73
CA GLN A 8 12.00 17.11 9.63
C GLN A 8 12.71 16.44 8.45
N GLN A 9 13.92 16.86 8.11
CA GLN A 9 14.72 16.22 7.06
C GLN A 9 15.03 14.76 7.40
N ARG A 10 15.40 14.48 8.66
CA ARG A 10 15.64 13.12 9.15
C ARG A 10 14.39 12.24 9.03
N VAL A 11 13.24 12.72 9.53
CA VAL A 11 11.97 11.99 9.47
C VAL A 11 11.60 11.64 8.02
N ILE A 12 11.78 12.57 7.09
CA ILE A 12 11.49 12.34 5.67
C ILE A 12 12.44 11.29 5.09
N LYS A 13 13.75 11.39 5.36
CA LYS A 13 14.74 10.41 4.92
C LYS A 13 14.42 9.01 5.46
N ASP A 14 14.10 8.91 6.74
CA ASP A 14 13.79 7.64 7.40
C ASP A 14 12.49 7.04 6.86
N TYR A 15 11.49 7.86 6.54
CA TYR A 15 10.27 7.39 5.86
C TYR A 15 10.60 6.74 4.52
N TYR A 16 11.36 7.42 3.65
CA TYR A 16 11.70 6.86 2.34
C TYR A 16 12.61 5.63 2.44
N LYS A 17 13.52 5.60 3.41
CA LYS A 17 14.34 4.42 3.73
C LYS A 17 13.49 3.19 4.05
N ASN A 18 12.36 3.38 4.72
CA ASN A 18 11.48 2.29 5.17
C ASN A 18 10.18 2.18 4.36
N ARG A 19 10.05 2.91 3.24
CA ARG A 19 8.80 3.03 2.49
C ARG A 19 8.26 1.68 2.01
N GLU A 20 9.14 0.79 1.55
CA GLU A 20 8.77 -0.54 1.08
C GLU A 20 8.22 -1.42 2.21
N ALA A 21 8.90 -1.45 3.36
CA ALA A 21 8.44 -2.18 4.54
C ALA A 21 7.09 -1.65 5.04
N ILE A 22 6.91 -0.32 5.06
CA ILE A 22 5.63 0.31 5.40
C ILE A 22 4.53 -0.09 4.41
N ALA A 23 4.83 -0.12 3.11
CA ALA A 23 3.88 -0.52 2.08
C ALA A 23 3.49 -2.00 2.21
N LEU A 24 4.45 -2.88 2.49
CA LEU A 24 4.19 -4.30 2.73
C LEU A 24 3.33 -4.54 3.98
N GLN A 25 3.59 -3.82 5.07
CA GLN A 25 2.76 -3.89 6.28
C GLN A 25 1.31 -3.47 5.99
N ARG A 26 1.12 -2.33 5.30
CA ARG A 26 -0.21 -1.85 4.90
C ARG A 26 -0.94 -2.84 4.00
N LEU A 27 -0.23 -3.51 3.10
CA LEU A 27 -0.81 -4.57 2.28
C LEU A 27 -1.34 -5.72 3.14
N GLY A 28 -0.60 -6.15 4.17
CA GLY A 28 -1.06 -7.16 5.12
C GLY A 28 -2.34 -6.77 5.87
N GLU A 29 -2.43 -5.50 6.28
CA GLU A 29 -3.64 -4.93 6.90
C GLU A 29 -4.83 -4.97 5.93
N LEU A 30 -4.63 -4.58 4.66
CA LEU A 30 -5.67 -4.63 3.64
C LEU A 30 -6.13 -6.06 3.31
N VAL A 31 -5.23 -7.04 3.29
CA VAL A 31 -5.58 -8.45 3.10
C VAL A 31 -6.44 -8.97 4.26
N THR A 32 -6.14 -8.54 5.48
CA THR A 32 -6.96 -8.85 6.66
C THR A 32 -8.34 -8.18 6.55
N GLU A 33 -8.40 -6.92 6.12
CA GLU A 33 -9.67 -6.23 5.86
C GLU A 33 -10.47 -6.95 4.77
N LEU A 34 -9.81 -7.43 3.71
CA LEU A 34 -10.45 -8.14 2.61
C LEU A 34 -11.13 -9.42 3.07
N TYR A 35 -10.51 -10.15 4.00
CA TYR A 35 -11.09 -11.35 4.59
C TYR A 35 -12.43 -11.07 5.28
N LEU A 36 -12.57 -9.89 5.90
CA LEU A 36 -13.78 -9.48 6.63
C LEU A 36 -14.79 -8.70 5.77
N ALA A 37 -14.41 -8.30 4.55
CA ALA A 37 -15.21 -7.42 3.71
C ALA A 37 -16.08 -8.18 2.71
N GLU A 38 -17.32 -7.73 2.59
CA GLU A 38 -18.33 -8.28 1.67
C GLU A 38 -18.94 -7.19 0.77
N GLY A 39 -19.59 -7.63 -0.31
CA GLY A 39 -20.29 -6.76 -1.27
C GLY A 39 -19.45 -5.57 -1.74
N LYS A 40 -20.07 -4.39 -1.74
CA LYS A 40 -19.42 -3.13 -2.18
C LYS A 40 -18.18 -2.76 -1.36
N ARG A 41 -18.09 -3.19 -0.09
CA ARG A 41 -16.90 -2.93 0.73
C ARG A 41 -15.73 -3.76 0.22
N ARG A 42 -15.95 -5.04 -0.12
CA ARG A 42 -14.92 -5.93 -0.66
C ARG A 42 -14.29 -5.36 -1.92
N GLU A 43 -15.10 -4.80 -2.82
CA GLU A 43 -14.63 -4.16 -4.06
C GLU A 43 -13.69 -2.99 -3.76
N LYS A 44 -14.06 -2.10 -2.83
CA LYS A 44 -13.21 -0.97 -2.42
C LYS A 44 -11.90 -1.40 -1.77
N VAL A 45 -11.92 -2.49 -0.99
CA VAL A 45 -10.70 -3.04 -0.39
C VAL A 45 -9.79 -3.59 -1.49
N TRP A 46 -10.34 -4.27 -2.49
CA TRP A 46 -9.58 -4.73 -3.66
C TRP A 46 -8.94 -3.61 -4.46
N GLU A 47 -9.62 -2.48 -4.64
CA GLU A 47 -9.03 -1.28 -5.29
C GLU A 47 -7.79 -0.78 -4.53
N ARG A 48 -7.85 -0.76 -3.19
CA ARG A 48 -6.71 -0.37 -2.34
C ARG A 48 -5.58 -1.39 -2.42
N ILE A 49 -5.89 -2.68 -2.43
CA ILE A 49 -4.91 -3.76 -2.57
C ILE A 49 -4.19 -3.66 -3.92
N ALA A 50 -4.93 -3.45 -5.01
CA ALA A 50 -4.34 -3.28 -6.34
C ALA A 50 -3.33 -2.12 -6.37
N ALA A 51 -3.73 -0.96 -5.87
CA ALA A 51 -2.83 0.20 -5.77
C ALA A 51 -1.61 -0.07 -4.87
N ALA A 52 -1.75 -0.83 -3.79
CA ALA A 52 -0.63 -1.21 -2.93
C ALA A 52 0.34 -2.17 -3.63
N LEU A 53 -0.17 -3.14 -4.39
CA LEU A 53 0.64 -4.08 -5.16
C LEU A 53 1.37 -3.39 -6.32
N GLU A 54 0.73 -2.46 -7.02
CA GLU A 54 1.37 -1.63 -8.06
C GLU A 54 2.52 -0.81 -7.47
N ASN A 55 2.31 -0.19 -6.30
CA ASN A 55 3.36 0.57 -5.60
C ASN A 55 4.55 -0.28 -5.14
N LEU A 56 4.34 -1.58 -4.93
CA LEU A 56 5.38 -2.56 -4.63
C LEU A 56 6.03 -3.15 -5.90
N GLY A 57 5.61 -2.70 -7.09
CA GLY A 57 6.21 -3.07 -8.36
C GLY A 57 5.66 -4.36 -8.99
N LEU A 58 4.51 -4.87 -8.53
CA LEU A 58 3.86 -5.98 -9.22
C LEU A 58 3.29 -5.51 -10.56
N LYS A 59 3.42 -6.37 -11.57
CA LYS A 59 2.83 -6.14 -12.89
C LYS A 59 1.32 -6.26 -12.84
N GLN A 60 0.64 -5.46 -13.67
CA GLN A 60 -0.82 -5.39 -13.70
C GLN A 60 -1.48 -6.74 -13.98
N GLU A 61 -0.90 -7.55 -14.87
CA GLU A 61 -1.44 -8.87 -15.22
C GLU A 61 -1.50 -9.80 -14.01
N ARG A 62 -0.53 -9.68 -13.10
CA ARG A 62 -0.52 -10.47 -11.86
C ARG A 62 -1.60 -9.99 -10.89
N ILE A 63 -1.83 -8.68 -10.80
CA ILE A 63 -2.84 -8.09 -9.93
C ILE A 63 -4.24 -8.47 -10.39
N GLU A 64 -4.49 -8.40 -11.70
CA GLU A 64 -5.76 -8.84 -12.29
C GLU A 64 -6.01 -10.33 -12.09
N HIS A 65 -4.97 -11.16 -12.22
CA HIS A 65 -5.07 -12.58 -11.93
C HIS A 65 -5.47 -12.84 -10.47
N LEU A 66 -4.86 -12.12 -9.51
CA LEU A 66 -5.19 -12.25 -8.09
C LEU A 66 -6.62 -11.83 -7.77
N ARG A 67 -7.15 -10.81 -8.45
CA ARG A 67 -8.52 -10.32 -8.21
C ARG A 67 -9.61 -11.26 -8.73
N LYS A 68 -9.29 -12.11 -9.71
CA LYS A 68 -10.24 -13.07 -10.32
C LYS A 68 -10.36 -14.38 -9.54
N GLN A 69 -9.45 -14.65 -8.61
CA GLN A 69 -9.52 -15.80 -7.70
C GLN A 69 -10.48 -15.53 -6.54
#